data_AF-A0A8H9LKZ7-F1
#
_entry.id   AF-A0A8H9LKZ7-F1
#
_cell.length_a   1.000
_cell.length_b   1.000
_cell.length_c   1.000
_cell.angle_alpha   90.00
_cell.angle_beta   90.00
_cell.angle_gamma   90.00
#
_symmetry.space_group_name_H-M   'P 1'
#
loop_
_entity.id
_entity.type
_entity.pdbx_description
1 polymer ?
#
loop_
_entity_poly.entity_id
_entity_poly.type
_entity_poly.pdbx_seq_one_letter_code
_entity_poly.pdbx_strand_id
1 'polypeptide(L)'
;MSNDSSHWLPPSQPDTEDPKGIGTGGERPAPDSPGASGTPARPAYGAYGTPPAGQAPSAEGMVGDPHWGAQGFFVAPKPGVIPLRPLGIGDIISGAFESMRANPRAMFIPALLTMAVVGAINAVGSYSLGNSLLTIIPDPGTREALTPEEAVAQLPALLLGLASQLGSLVLTFLATTVLSGLLIMTVSRSVLGRVVSASEVWGRVRGRMWALIGQAALISLISFATVAVLGGLALLAVYGIIRDASSSLPPVLALLVILTAFAVAILAIALSGVFLVRFTCAPSALILEDIGIIESLKRSWRLSRGSFWRVLGTFLLAMLITQIASSLATLPISLLASANVLVGSSTLPLMAALQVFLANLVQAIILPFSAAVSALIYIDLRMRGEGLDVELRRAAQA
;
A
#
# COMPACT_ATOMS: atom_id res chain seq x y z
N MET A 1 -50.85 -3.10 -13.61
CA MET A 1 -50.12 -3.51 -12.39
C MET A 1 -49.24 -2.34 -11.99
N SER A 2 -49.36 -1.95 -10.74
CA SER A 2 -49.07 -0.62 -10.17
C SER A 2 -47.60 -0.20 -10.21
N ASN A 3 -47.42 1.06 -10.53
CA ASN A 3 -46.22 1.87 -10.46
C ASN A 3 -46.10 2.38 -9.01
N ASP A 4 -44.98 2.13 -8.32
CA ASP A 4 -44.78 2.61 -6.95
C ASP A 4 -43.46 3.40 -6.86
N SER A 5 -43.58 4.70 -7.13
CA SER A 5 -42.54 5.70 -6.98
C SER A 5 -42.83 6.50 -5.72
N SER A 6 -42.26 6.08 -4.59
CA SER A 6 -42.36 6.81 -3.33
C SER A 6 -41.36 7.99 -3.31
N HIS A 7 -41.89 9.16 -3.63
CA HIS A 7 -41.24 10.45 -3.41
C HIS A 7 -41.06 10.71 -1.90
N TRP A 8 -39.85 11.10 -1.51
CA TRP A 8 -39.51 11.55 -0.16
C TRP A 8 -39.78 13.05 0.00
N LEU A 9 -40.41 13.45 1.12
CA LEU A 9 -40.67 14.84 1.53
C LEU A 9 -39.91 15.13 2.84
N PRO A 10 -39.28 16.32 2.99
CA PRO A 10 -38.54 16.68 4.20
C PRO A 10 -39.44 17.20 5.35
N PRO A 11 -39.03 17.06 6.63
CA PRO A 11 -39.79 17.57 7.78
C PRO A 11 -39.66 19.09 7.97
N SER A 12 -40.79 19.73 8.28
CA SER A 12 -40.96 21.14 8.64
C SER A 12 -40.40 21.48 10.04
N GLN A 13 -39.84 22.68 10.17
CA GLN A 13 -39.34 23.29 11.42
C GLN A 13 -40.49 23.80 12.31
N PRO A 14 -40.29 23.88 13.65
CA PRO A 14 -41.28 24.42 14.57
C PRO A 14 -41.24 25.96 14.70
N ASP A 15 -42.43 26.51 14.92
CA ASP A 15 -42.79 27.91 15.01
C ASP A 15 -42.16 28.66 16.19
N THR A 16 -41.73 29.90 15.95
CA THR A 16 -41.39 30.89 16.98
C THR A 16 -42.55 31.86 17.16
N GLU A 17 -43.26 31.74 18.29
CA GLU A 17 -44.15 32.78 18.81
C GLU A 17 -43.41 33.63 19.85
N ASP A 18 -43.55 34.95 19.72
CA ASP A 18 -43.18 35.96 20.72
C ASP A 18 -44.39 36.90 20.85
N PRO A 19 -44.87 37.18 22.07
CA PRO A 19 -45.30 38.55 22.33
C PRO A 19 -44.83 39.08 23.69
N LYS A 20 -44.20 40.27 23.62
CA LYS A 20 -43.95 41.16 24.76
C LYS A 20 -45.25 41.80 25.25
N GLY A 21 -45.49 41.72 26.56
CA GLY A 21 -46.50 42.51 27.28
C GLY A 21 -46.01 42.85 28.69
N ILE A 22 -45.97 44.15 29.01
CA ILE A 22 -45.53 44.75 30.28
C ILE A 22 -46.76 45.00 31.16
N GLY A 23 -46.69 44.71 32.47
CA GLY A 23 -47.75 45.12 33.42
C GLY A 23 -47.61 44.66 34.89
N THR A 24 -47.00 45.51 35.72
CA THR A 24 -47.36 45.93 37.12
C THR A 24 -47.80 44.94 38.23
N GLY A 25 -47.06 44.97 39.36
CA GLY A 25 -47.60 45.24 40.72
C GLY A 25 -47.83 44.07 41.70
N GLY A 26 -47.21 44.13 42.91
CA GLY A 26 -47.66 43.41 44.12
C GLY A 26 -46.57 42.88 45.07
N GLU A 27 -46.64 43.23 46.36
CA GLU A 27 -45.63 43.10 47.43
C GLU A 27 -45.71 41.83 48.34
N ARG A 28 -44.52 41.44 48.89
CA ARG A 28 -44.20 40.71 50.18
C ARG A 28 -44.34 39.16 50.27
N PRO A 29 -43.71 38.48 51.26
CA PRO A 29 -42.28 38.20 51.50
C PRO A 29 -41.96 36.67 51.63
N ALA A 30 -40.68 36.29 51.75
CA ALA A 30 -40.16 34.91 51.90
C ALA A 30 -40.60 34.17 53.19
N PRO A 31 -40.49 32.82 53.31
CA PRO A 31 -39.19 32.20 53.67
C PRO A 31 -38.88 30.74 53.17
N ASP A 32 -37.58 30.44 53.10
CA ASP A 32 -36.84 29.21 53.46
C ASP A 32 -36.89 27.86 52.67
N SER A 33 -35.72 27.56 52.07
CA SER A 33 -34.97 26.26 52.04
C SER A 33 -35.18 25.26 50.86
N PRO A 34 -34.27 24.28 50.61
CA PRO A 34 -33.08 24.47 49.75
C PRO A 34 -32.89 23.38 48.65
N GLY A 35 -32.18 23.75 47.57
CA GLY A 35 -31.36 22.84 46.77
C GLY A 35 -32.03 22.02 45.66
N ALA A 36 -31.68 22.28 44.39
CA ALA A 36 -31.68 21.26 43.34
C ALA A 36 -30.88 21.71 42.10
N SER A 37 -29.88 20.88 41.78
CA SER A 37 -29.37 20.55 40.43
C SER A 37 -28.84 21.65 39.52
N GLY A 38 -27.52 21.66 39.37
CA GLY A 38 -26.81 22.39 38.33
C GLY A 38 -27.03 21.84 36.92
N THR A 39 -26.88 22.76 35.97
CA THR A 39 -26.82 22.55 34.51
C THR A 39 -25.58 21.74 34.11
N PRO A 40 -25.66 20.81 33.13
CA PRO A 40 -24.47 20.14 32.62
C PRO A 40 -23.64 21.09 31.75
N ALA A 41 -22.43 21.41 32.21
CA ALA A 41 -21.43 22.13 31.43
C ALA A 41 -20.87 21.26 30.30
N ARG A 42 -20.77 21.86 29.11
CA ARG A 42 -20.18 21.28 27.90
C ARG A 42 -18.66 21.08 28.10
N PRO A 43 -18.06 19.89 27.89
CA PRO A 43 -16.64 19.72 28.13
C PRO A 43 -15.79 20.32 26.99
N ALA A 44 -14.91 21.25 27.36
CA ALA A 44 -13.83 21.77 26.53
C ALA A 44 -12.61 20.83 26.60
N TYR A 45 -12.04 20.48 25.45
CA TYR A 45 -10.87 19.61 25.35
C TYR A 45 -9.57 20.45 25.27
N GLY A 46 -8.63 20.20 26.19
CA GLY A 46 -7.24 20.68 26.07
C GLY A 46 -6.61 21.14 27.38
N ALA A 47 -6.13 20.21 28.21
CA ALA A 47 -5.08 20.50 29.20
C ALA A 47 -4.42 19.19 29.65
N TYR A 48 -3.12 19.03 29.35
CA TYR A 48 -2.28 18.01 29.98
C TYR A 48 -1.78 18.57 31.31
N GLY A 49 -2.19 17.97 32.43
CA GLY A 49 -1.70 18.28 33.76
C GLY A 49 -1.29 17.00 34.50
N THR A 50 -0.07 16.99 35.02
CA THR A 50 0.52 15.93 35.86
C THR A 50 -0.23 15.77 37.19
N PRO A 51 -0.49 14.54 37.69
CA PRO A 51 -1.18 14.37 38.96
C PRO A 51 -0.23 14.57 40.16
N PRO A 52 -0.72 15.14 41.28
CA PRO A 52 0.04 15.22 42.52
C PRO A 52 0.07 13.86 43.25
N ALA A 53 1.17 13.59 43.95
CA ALA A 53 1.33 12.43 44.82
C ALA A 53 0.66 12.70 46.18
N GLY A 54 -0.18 11.78 46.65
CA GLY A 54 -0.61 11.80 48.05
C GLY A 54 -1.87 10.99 48.38
N GLN A 55 -1.69 10.07 49.34
CA GLN A 55 -2.65 9.56 50.32
C GLN A 55 -3.75 8.61 49.85
N ALA A 56 -3.55 7.33 50.19
CA ALA A 56 -4.59 6.32 50.28
C ALA A 56 -5.41 6.52 51.57
N PRO A 57 -6.75 6.54 51.49
CA PRO A 57 -7.60 6.26 52.64
C PRO A 57 -8.10 4.82 52.60
N SER A 58 -8.13 4.25 53.80
CA SER A 58 -8.60 2.92 54.20
C SER A 58 -10.03 2.61 53.77
N ALA A 59 -10.24 1.33 53.47
CA ALA A 59 -11.52 0.72 53.14
C ALA A 59 -12.44 0.68 54.36
N GLU A 60 -13.62 1.30 54.26
CA GLU A 60 -14.80 0.90 55.03
C GLU A 60 -16.08 1.49 54.41
N GLY A 61 -16.95 0.58 53.98
CA GLY A 61 -18.39 0.74 53.85
C GLY A 61 -18.95 1.92 53.05
N MET A 62 -19.35 1.68 51.80
CA MET A 62 -20.57 2.30 51.28
C MET A 62 -21.08 1.57 50.02
N VAL A 63 -22.35 1.15 50.09
CA VAL A 63 -23.18 0.73 48.96
C VAL A 63 -23.26 1.92 48.00
N GLY A 64 -22.60 1.80 46.84
CA GLY A 64 -22.43 2.89 45.88
C GLY A 64 -22.78 2.44 44.47
N ASP A 65 -23.86 3.01 43.96
CA ASP A 65 -24.16 3.39 42.58
C ASP A 65 -23.17 2.95 41.47
N PRO A 66 -23.61 2.35 40.34
CA PRO A 66 -22.74 1.95 39.22
C PRO A 66 -22.15 3.11 38.40
N HIS A 67 -22.13 4.34 38.94
CA HIS A 67 -21.75 5.55 38.23
C HIS A 67 -20.25 5.90 38.33
N TRP A 68 -19.41 4.96 38.77
CA TRP A 68 -17.96 5.04 38.58
C TRP A 68 -17.56 4.33 37.29
N GLY A 69 -17.97 4.95 36.18
CA GLY A 69 -17.48 4.60 34.86
C GLY A 69 -15.96 4.64 34.89
N ALA A 70 -15.37 3.46 34.66
CA ALA A 70 -14.00 3.34 34.24
C ALA A 70 -13.68 4.49 33.28
N GLN A 71 -12.51 5.13 33.43
CA GLN A 71 -11.90 5.87 32.34
C GLN A 71 -11.57 4.87 31.23
N GLY A 72 -12.63 4.41 30.57
CA GLY A 72 -12.61 3.50 29.47
C GLY A 72 -11.87 4.22 28.38
N PHE A 73 -10.73 3.67 28.02
CA PHE A 73 -10.33 3.62 26.63
C PHE A 73 -11.60 3.37 25.82
N PHE A 74 -12.18 4.40 25.19
CA PHE A 74 -13.35 4.21 24.34
C PHE A 74 -12.88 3.32 23.19
N VAL A 75 -13.11 2.01 23.32
CA VAL A 75 -12.87 1.04 22.26
C VAL A 75 -13.88 1.40 21.19
N ALA A 76 -13.41 2.10 20.15
CA ALA A 76 -14.26 2.44 19.01
C ALA A 76 -14.88 1.14 18.48
N PRO A 77 -16.19 1.13 18.14
CA PRO A 77 -16.83 -0.03 17.57
C PRO A 77 -16.00 -0.57 16.38
N LYS A 78 -15.67 -1.86 16.42
CA LYS A 78 -14.99 -2.61 15.36
C LYS A 78 -16.00 -3.58 14.72
N PRO A 79 -16.93 -3.12 13.87
CA PRO A 79 -17.82 -4.01 13.14
C PRO A 79 -17.07 -4.87 12.12
N GLY A 80 -15.85 -4.44 11.71
CA GLY A 80 -14.93 -5.21 10.87
C GLY A 80 -13.49 -5.20 11.41
N VAL A 81 -12.50 -5.37 10.53
CA VAL A 81 -11.07 -5.56 10.87
C VAL A 81 -10.31 -4.28 11.25
N ILE A 82 -10.98 -3.13 11.33
CA ILE A 82 -10.36 -1.85 11.72
C ILE A 82 -11.32 -1.01 12.59
N PRO A 83 -10.79 -0.13 13.46
CA PRO A 83 -11.63 0.80 14.22
C PRO A 83 -12.25 1.86 13.30
N LEU A 84 -13.47 2.31 13.61
CA LEU A 84 -14.19 3.39 12.91
C LEU A 84 -13.69 4.78 13.33
N ARG A 85 -12.39 5.04 13.12
CA ARG A 85 -11.71 6.32 13.33
C ARG A 85 -10.55 6.47 12.35
N PRO A 86 -10.04 7.69 12.12
CA PRO A 86 -8.76 7.89 11.44
C PRO A 86 -7.67 6.94 11.96
N LEU A 87 -7.03 6.20 11.07
CA LEU A 87 -6.12 5.11 11.43
C LEU A 87 -4.75 5.67 11.79
N GLY A 88 -4.16 5.11 12.86
CA GLY A 88 -2.72 5.23 13.11
C GLY A 88 -1.92 4.27 12.23
N ILE A 89 -0.60 4.44 12.17
CA ILE A 89 0.29 3.51 11.44
C ILE A 89 0.15 2.09 12.00
N GLY A 90 0.09 1.94 13.32
CA GLY A 90 -0.14 0.64 13.98
C GLY A 90 -1.50 0.02 13.65
N ASP A 91 -2.55 0.83 13.51
CA ASP A 91 -3.88 0.34 13.12
C ASP A 91 -3.88 -0.16 11.67
N ILE A 92 -3.11 0.48 10.77
CA ILE A 92 -2.97 0.05 9.37
C ILE A 92 -2.24 -1.30 9.29
N ILE A 93 -1.11 -1.43 10.00
CA ILE A 93 -0.33 -2.68 9.96
C ILE A 93 -1.10 -3.83 10.63
N SER A 94 -1.68 -3.61 11.81
CA SER A 94 -2.52 -4.62 12.49
C SER A 94 -3.75 -4.95 11.66
N GLY A 95 -4.43 -3.95 11.10
CA GLY A 95 -5.58 -4.12 10.22
C GLY A 95 -5.25 -4.91 8.96
N ALA A 96 -4.02 -4.79 8.42
CA ALA A 96 -3.57 -5.60 7.29
C ALA A 96 -3.47 -7.08 7.66
N PHE A 97 -2.91 -7.41 8.83
CA PHE A 97 -2.88 -8.79 9.34
C PHE A 97 -4.28 -9.32 9.69
N GLU A 98 -5.13 -8.49 10.31
CA GLU A 98 -6.52 -8.86 10.61
C GLU A 98 -7.31 -9.12 9.31
N SER A 99 -7.10 -8.32 8.26
CA SER A 99 -7.71 -8.55 6.93
C SER A 99 -7.31 -9.90 6.33
N MET A 100 -6.02 -10.24 6.40
CA MET A 100 -5.51 -11.55 5.91
C MET A 100 -6.09 -12.73 6.69
N ARG A 101 -6.31 -12.56 8.00
CA ARG A 101 -6.90 -13.61 8.85
C ARG A 101 -8.42 -13.72 8.69
N ALA A 102 -9.10 -12.63 8.36
CA ALA A 102 -10.55 -12.64 8.13
C ALA A 102 -10.92 -13.36 6.83
N ASN A 103 -10.12 -13.21 5.77
CA ASN A 103 -10.42 -13.77 4.44
C ASN A 103 -9.23 -14.53 3.81
N PRO A 104 -8.63 -15.53 4.48
CA PRO A 104 -7.39 -16.16 4.02
C PRO A 104 -7.56 -16.85 2.67
N ARG A 105 -8.70 -17.50 2.43
CA ARG A 105 -8.98 -18.18 1.15
C ARG A 105 -9.08 -17.19 -0.01
N ALA A 106 -9.75 -16.06 0.19
CA ALA A 106 -9.94 -15.06 -0.85
C ALA A 106 -8.68 -14.24 -1.15
N MET A 107 -7.71 -14.23 -0.22
CA MET A 107 -6.44 -13.53 -0.40
C MET A 107 -5.33 -14.45 -0.92
N PHE A 108 -5.10 -15.59 -0.25
CA PHE A 108 -3.95 -16.46 -0.57
C PHE A 108 -4.20 -17.38 -1.75
N ILE A 109 -5.41 -17.91 -1.98
CA ILE A 109 -5.64 -18.85 -3.09
C ILE A 109 -5.41 -18.17 -4.46
N PRO A 110 -6.00 -16.99 -4.74
CA PRO A 110 -5.75 -16.31 -6.01
C PRO A 110 -4.28 -15.92 -6.18
N ALA A 111 -3.64 -15.46 -5.09
CA ALA A 111 -2.23 -15.07 -5.11
C ALA A 111 -1.32 -16.28 -5.40
N LEU A 112 -1.52 -17.41 -4.70
CA LEU A 112 -0.77 -18.65 -4.88
C LEU A 112 -0.97 -19.23 -6.27
N LEU A 113 -2.22 -19.33 -6.74
CA LEU A 113 -2.51 -19.88 -8.07
C LEU A 113 -1.85 -19.04 -9.16
N THR A 114 -2.03 -17.71 -9.09
CA THR A 114 -1.49 -16.80 -10.09
C THR A 114 0.04 -16.80 -10.07
N MET A 115 0.65 -16.70 -8.89
CA MET A 115 2.12 -16.67 -8.76
C MET A 115 2.77 -18.03 -9.02
N ALA A 116 2.06 -19.15 -8.82
CA ALA A 116 2.54 -20.46 -9.24
C ALA A 116 2.60 -20.56 -10.77
N VAL A 117 1.57 -20.09 -11.47
CA VAL A 117 1.54 -20.08 -12.95
C VAL A 117 2.61 -19.12 -13.50
N VAL A 118 2.67 -17.89 -12.97
CA VAL A 118 3.69 -16.90 -13.35
C VAL A 118 5.09 -17.41 -13.05
N GLY A 119 5.28 -17.99 -11.85
CA GLY A 119 6.55 -18.58 -11.44
C GLY A 119 6.99 -19.73 -12.35
N ALA A 120 6.06 -20.59 -12.78
CA ALA A 120 6.39 -21.69 -13.69
C ALA A 120 6.82 -21.17 -15.06
N ILE A 121 6.13 -20.16 -15.61
CA ILE A 121 6.50 -19.53 -16.88
C ILE A 121 7.85 -18.82 -16.76
N ASN A 122 8.05 -18.05 -15.68
CA ASN A 122 9.32 -17.36 -15.41
C ASN A 122 10.47 -18.37 -15.20
N ALA A 123 10.20 -19.54 -14.61
CA ALA A 123 11.19 -20.60 -14.46
C ALA A 123 11.62 -21.19 -15.80
N VAL A 124 10.69 -21.39 -16.75
CA VAL A 124 11.02 -21.79 -18.13
C VAL A 124 11.87 -20.72 -18.83
N GLY A 125 11.51 -19.44 -18.66
CA GLY A 125 12.29 -18.31 -19.18
C GLY A 125 13.73 -18.29 -18.62
N SER A 126 13.85 -18.46 -17.30
CA SER A 126 15.13 -18.54 -16.58
C SER A 126 15.97 -19.74 -17.01
N TYR A 127 15.35 -20.92 -17.18
CA TYR A 127 16.02 -22.11 -17.71
C TYR A 127 16.58 -21.85 -19.11
N SER A 128 15.76 -21.29 -20.01
CA SER A 128 16.17 -20.97 -21.37
C SER A 128 17.36 -20.01 -21.39
N LEU A 129 17.31 -18.94 -20.58
CA LEU A 129 18.42 -17.99 -20.48
C LEU A 129 19.67 -18.65 -19.90
N GLY A 130 19.54 -19.42 -18.83
CA GLY A 130 20.66 -20.14 -18.22
C GLY A 130 21.36 -21.05 -19.22
N ASN A 131 20.58 -21.76 -20.04
CA ASN A 131 21.13 -22.62 -21.10
C ASN A 131 21.85 -21.80 -22.19
N SER A 132 21.29 -20.65 -22.60
CA SER A 132 21.97 -19.73 -23.52
C SER A 132 23.29 -19.22 -22.92
N LEU A 133 23.31 -18.83 -21.64
CA LEU A 133 24.52 -18.32 -20.98
C LEU A 133 25.64 -19.36 -20.90
N LEU A 134 25.31 -20.64 -20.66
CA LEU A 134 26.30 -21.71 -20.65
C LEU A 134 26.95 -21.97 -22.01
N THR A 135 26.25 -21.67 -23.12
CA THR A 135 26.85 -21.76 -24.46
C THR A 135 27.82 -20.62 -24.76
N ILE A 136 27.78 -19.55 -23.96
CA ILE A 136 28.53 -18.31 -24.21
C ILE A 136 29.68 -18.13 -23.24
N ILE A 137 29.52 -18.54 -21.98
CA ILE A 137 30.57 -18.44 -20.97
C ILE A 137 31.56 -19.58 -21.22
N PRO A 138 32.82 -19.29 -21.63
CA PRO A 138 33.83 -20.32 -21.84
C PRO A 138 34.08 -21.07 -20.52
N ASP A 139 34.27 -22.38 -20.61
CA ASP A 139 34.60 -23.20 -19.44
C ASP A 139 35.83 -22.60 -18.74
N PRO A 140 35.81 -22.36 -17.42
CA PRO A 140 36.90 -21.68 -16.72
C PRO A 140 38.28 -22.37 -16.85
N GLY A 141 38.29 -23.65 -17.28
CA GLY A 141 39.50 -24.44 -17.57
C GLY A 141 40.05 -24.29 -19.00
N THR A 142 39.25 -23.84 -19.96
CA THR A 142 39.62 -23.66 -21.38
C THR A 142 39.38 -22.20 -21.75
N ARG A 143 40.32 -21.33 -21.36
CA ARG A 143 40.23 -19.88 -21.59
C ARG A 143 40.56 -19.52 -23.05
N GLU A 144 39.89 -20.12 -24.00
CA GLU A 144 39.90 -19.60 -25.37
C GLU A 144 38.91 -18.43 -25.43
N ALA A 145 39.41 -17.27 -25.82
CA ALA A 145 38.54 -16.12 -26.08
C ALA A 145 37.65 -16.47 -27.27
N LEU A 146 36.34 -16.25 -27.14
CA LEU A 146 35.39 -16.40 -28.25
C LEU A 146 35.91 -15.63 -29.46
N THR A 147 35.98 -16.29 -30.60
CA THR A 147 36.26 -15.60 -31.86
C THR A 147 35.09 -14.65 -32.19
N PRO A 148 35.33 -13.57 -32.97
CA PRO A 148 34.25 -12.67 -33.39
C PRO A 148 33.10 -13.39 -34.10
N GLU A 149 33.39 -14.46 -34.85
CA GLU A 149 32.39 -15.26 -35.57
C GLU A 149 31.52 -16.09 -34.62
N GLU A 150 32.12 -16.73 -33.61
CA GLU A 150 31.39 -17.46 -32.55
C GLU A 150 30.52 -16.52 -31.71
N ALA A 151 31.03 -15.32 -31.40
CA ALA A 151 30.27 -14.31 -30.68
C ALA A 151 29.01 -13.88 -31.46
N VAL A 152 29.13 -13.67 -32.78
CA VAL A 152 27.99 -13.34 -33.64
C VAL A 152 27.01 -14.51 -33.76
N ALA A 153 27.50 -15.75 -33.85
CA ALA A 153 26.67 -16.95 -33.92
C ALA A 153 25.80 -17.16 -32.67
N GLN A 154 26.22 -16.64 -31.51
CA GLN A 154 25.51 -16.76 -30.24
C GLN A 154 24.51 -15.61 -29.96
N LEU A 155 24.56 -14.52 -30.74
CA LEU A 155 23.64 -13.39 -30.60
C LEU A 155 22.15 -13.79 -30.63
N PRO A 156 21.67 -14.69 -31.52
CA PRO A 156 20.25 -15.06 -31.54
C PRO A 156 19.80 -15.72 -30.24
N ALA A 157 20.63 -16.60 -29.65
CA ALA A 157 20.32 -17.27 -28.38
C ALA A 157 20.29 -16.27 -27.22
N LEU A 158 21.23 -15.32 -27.19
CA LEU A 158 21.22 -14.20 -26.24
C LEU A 158 19.96 -13.34 -26.36
N LEU A 159 19.62 -12.92 -27.57
CA LEU A 159 18.44 -12.09 -27.83
C LEU A 159 17.15 -12.81 -27.43
N LEU A 160 17.06 -14.12 -27.70
CA LEU A 160 15.93 -14.94 -27.27
C LEU A 160 15.84 -15.04 -25.75
N GLY A 161 16.97 -15.27 -25.06
CA GLY A 161 17.03 -15.29 -23.60
C GLY A 161 16.69 -13.93 -22.96
N LEU A 162 17.10 -12.83 -23.57
CA LEU A 162 16.73 -11.49 -23.12
C LEU A 162 15.24 -11.19 -23.38
N ALA A 163 14.72 -11.61 -24.54
CA ALA A 163 13.30 -11.48 -24.86
C ALA A 163 12.43 -12.28 -23.88
N SER A 164 12.84 -13.49 -23.47
CA SER A 164 12.11 -14.28 -22.46
C SER A 164 12.09 -13.59 -21.09
N GLN A 165 13.17 -12.93 -20.69
CA GLN A 165 13.21 -12.13 -19.46
C GLN A 165 12.30 -10.91 -19.53
N LEU A 166 12.30 -10.18 -20.64
CA LEU A 166 11.37 -9.07 -20.85
C LEU A 166 9.92 -9.55 -20.80
N GLY A 167 9.60 -10.67 -21.45
CA GLY A 167 8.30 -11.30 -21.37
C GLY A 167 7.90 -11.68 -19.95
N SER A 168 8.84 -12.22 -19.17
CA SER A 168 8.65 -12.58 -17.76
C SER A 168 8.37 -11.35 -16.87
N LEU A 169 9.04 -10.23 -17.12
CA LEU A 169 8.78 -8.96 -16.44
C LEU A 169 7.38 -8.44 -16.73
N VAL A 170 6.96 -8.44 -18.00
CA VAL A 170 5.62 -8.01 -18.41
C VAL A 170 4.55 -8.92 -17.79
N LEU A 171 4.74 -10.24 -17.85
CA LEU A 171 3.81 -11.20 -17.26
C LEU A 171 3.64 -10.98 -15.75
N THR A 172 4.75 -10.82 -15.03
CA THR A 172 4.74 -10.59 -13.59
C THR A 172 4.06 -9.26 -13.24
N PHE A 173 4.32 -8.21 -14.03
CA PHE A 173 3.68 -6.91 -13.89
C PHE A 173 2.15 -6.98 -14.06
N LEU A 174 1.68 -7.67 -15.11
CA LEU A 174 0.25 -7.84 -15.37
C LEU A 174 -0.42 -8.64 -14.24
N ALA A 175 0.19 -9.76 -13.85
CA ALA A 175 -0.33 -10.63 -12.80
C ALA A 175 -0.44 -9.91 -11.45
N THR A 176 0.63 -9.21 -11.02
CA THR A 176 0.64 -8.47 -9.76
C THR A 176 -0.35 -7.30 -9.76
N THR A 177 -0.54 -6.63 -10.90
CA THR A 177 -1.53 -5.56 -11.05
C THR A 177 -2.96 -6.08 -10.85
N VAL A 178 -3.30 -7.19 -11.50
CA VAL A 178 -4.63 -7.83 -11.37
C VAL A 178 -4.85 -8.32 -9.95
N LEU A 179 -3.86 -9.01 -9.36
CA LEU A 179 -3.93 -9.49 -7.99
C LEU A 179 -4.09 -8.35 -6.99
N SER A 180 -3.33 -7.26 -7.14
CA SER A 180 -3.43 -6.10 -6.25
C SER A 180 -4.85 -5.55 -6.24
N GLY A 181 -5.47 -5.40 -7.41
CA GLY A 181 -6.85 -4.95 -7.50
C GLY A 181 -7.86 -5.89 -6.84
N LEU A 182 -7.71 -7.20 -7.05
CA LEU A 182 -8.54 -8.23 -6.40
C LEU A 182 -8.39 -8.19 -4.87
N LEU A 183 -7.15 -8.09 -4.37
CA LEU A 183 -6.85 -8.06 -2.95
C LEU A 183 -7.34 -6.78 -2.26
N ILE A 184 -7.23 -5.62 -2.92
CA ILE A 184 -7.76 -4.34 -2.42
C ILE A 184 -9.28 -4.45 -2.20
N MET A 185 -10.00 -5.06 -3.13
CA MET A 185 -11.45 -5.25 -3.02
C MET A 185 -11.82 -6.19 -1.86
N THR A 186 -11.06 -7.28 -1.67
CA THR A 186 -11.24 -8.20 -0.54
C THR A 186 -11.04 -7.49 0.81
N VAL A 187 -10.02 -6.63 0.90
CA VAL A 187 -9.73 -5.86 2.13
C VAL A 187 -10.83 -4.84 2.40
N SER A 188 -11.31 -4.13 1.39
CA SER A 188 -12.42 -3.19 1.52
C SER A 188 -13.69 -3.87 2.08
N ARG A 189 -14.00 -5.10 1.64
CA ARG A 189 -15.12 -5.89 2.17
C ARG A 189 -14.88 -6.34 3.61
N SER A 190 -13.64 -6.73 3.94
CA SER A 190 -13.23 -7.14 5.29
C SER A 190 -13.38 -5.99 6.31
N VAL A 191 -13.07 -4.76 5.88
CA VAL A 191 -13.26 -3.54 6.70
C VAL A 191 -14.74 -3.32 7.04
N LEU A 192 -15.65 -3.71 6.15
CA LEU A 192 -17.10 -3.65 6.37
C LEU A 192 -17.65 -4.89 7.11
N GLY A 193 -16.79 -5.74 7.68
CA GLY A 193 -17.19 -6.95 8.40
C GLY A 193 -17.71 -8.09 7.49
N ARG A 194 -17.51 -8.00 6.17
CA ARG A 194 -18.01 -9.00 5.22
C ARG A 194 -16.90 -9.97 4.81
N VAL A 195 -17.22 -11.26 4.88
CA VAL A 195 -16.42 -12.34 4.30
C VAL A 195 -16.88 -12.53 2.86
N VAL A 196 -15.95 -12.52 1.90
CA VAL A 196 -16.27 -12.65 0.47
C VAL A 196 -15.44 -13.74 -0.18
N SER A 197 -16.02 -14.45 -1.14
CA SER A 197 -15.31 -15.48 -1.89
C SER A 197 -14.45 -14.87 -3.02
N ALA A 198 -13.37 -15.56 -3.41
CA ALA A 198 -12.49 -15.10 -4.49
C ALA A 198 -13.24 -14.93 -5.83
N SER A 199 -14.20 -15.82 -6.12
CA SER A 199 -15.01 -15.79 -7.34
C SER A 199 -15.94 -14.58 -7.38
N GLU A 200 -16.55 -14.21 -6.25
CA GLU A 200 -17.36 -12.99 -6.15
C GLU A 200 -16.54 -11.72 -6.38
N VAL A 201 -15.31 -11.67 -5.85
CA VAL A 201 -14.42 -10.53 -6.06
C VAL A 201 -13.98 -10.47 -7.51
N TRP A 202 -13.61 -11.61 -8.11
CA TRP A 202 -13.27 -11.71 -9.53
C TRP A 202 -14.41 -11.23 -10.43
N GLY A 203 -15.65 -11.63 -10.15
CA GLY A 203 -16.83 -11.21 -10.90
C GLY A 203 -17.00 -9.69 -10.96
N ARG A 204 -16.61 -8.98 -9.90
CA ARG A 204 -16.64 -7.51 -9.84
C ARG A 204 -15.43 -6.85 -10.50
N VAL A 205 -14.23 -7.42 -10.34
CA VAL A 205 -12.98 -6.81 -10.84
C VAL A 205 -12.75 -7.07 -12.33
N ARG A 206 -13.24 -8.18 -12.89
CA ARG A 206 -12.94 -8.61 -14.28
C ARG A 206 -13.26 -7.55 -15.34
N GLY A 207 -14.33 -6.77 -15.14
CA GLY A 207 -14.75 -5.73 -16.08
C GLY A 207 -13.82 -4.51 -16.11
N ARG A 208 -13.01 -4.33 -15.05
CA ARG A 208 -12.11 -3.18 -14.87
C ARG A 208 -10.63 -3.56 -14.98
N MET A 209 -10.30 -4.81 -15.31
CA MET A 209 -8.90 -5.27 -15.40
C MET A 209 -8.04 -4.46 -16.37
N TRP A 210 -8.58 -4.14 -17.55
CA TRP A 210 -7.86 -3.33 -18.54
C TRP A 210 -7.64 -1.89 -18.07
N ALA A 211 -8.57 -1.35 -17.28
CA ALA A 211 -8.40 -0.04 -16.66
C ALA A 211 -7.31 -0.08 -15.58
N LEU A 212 -7.22 -1.16 -14.79
CA LEU A 212 -6.14 -1.37 -13.83
C LEU A 212 -4.78 -1.53 -14.50
N ILE A 213 -4.70 -2.35 -15.54
CA ILE A 213 -3.47 -2.54 -16.33
C ILE A 213 -3.05 -1.23 -16.98
N GLY A 214 -3.99 -0.51 -17.60
CA GLY A 214 -3.73 0.80 -18.22
C GLY A 214 -3.27 1.85 -17.19
N GLN A 215 -3.89 1.88 -16.01
CA GLN A 215 -3.47 2.78 -14.94
C GLN A 215 -2.08 2.41 -14.40
N ALA A 216 -1.83 1.13 -14.13
CA ALA A 216 -0.52 0.68 -13.68
C ALA A 216 0.56 0.97 -14.72
N ALA A 217 0.26 0.72 -16.01
CA ALA A 217 1.18 1.01 -17.11
C ALA A 217 1.47 2.51 -17.22
N LEU A 218 0.45 3.37 -17.05
CA LEU A 218 0.62 4.82 -17.03
C LEU A 218 1.48 5.29 -15.86
N ILE A 219 1.24 4.78 -14.65
CA ILE A 219 2.06 5.08 -13.47
C ILE A 219 3.51 4.61 -13.70
N SER A 220 3.70 3.39 -14.20
CA SER A 220 5.02 2.85 -14.53
C SER A 220 5.71 3.67 -15.61
N LEU A 221 4.98 4.15 -16.62
CA LEU A 221 5.52 5.00 -17.67
C LEU A 221 5.96 6.36 -17.13
N ILE A 222 5.17 6.99 -16.25
CA ILE A 222 5.53 8.26 -15.59
C ILE A 222 6.80 8.08 -14.74
N SER A 223 6.85 7.01 -13.94
CA SER A 223 8.01 6.69 -13.10
C SER A 223 9.25 6.37 -13.94
N PHE A 224 9.09 5.55 -14.99
CA PHE A 224 10.17 5.19 -15.90
C PHE A 224 10.68 6.41 -16.66
N ALA A 225 9.80 7.24 -17.23
CA ALA A 225 10.18 8.46 -17.94
C ALA A 225 10.97 9.41 -17.02
N THR A 226 10.55 9.55 -15.76
CA THR A 226 11.26 10.38 -14.78
C THR A 226 12.68 9.87 -14.55
N VAL A 227 12.84 8.57 -14.30
CA VAL A 227 14.16 7.95 -14.07
C VAL A 227 15.01 7.93 -15.35
N ALA A 228 14.42 7.62 -16.49
CA ALA A 228 15.11 7.53 -17.77
C ALA A 228 15.59 8.89 -18.26
N VAL A 229 14.79 9.95 -18.10
CA VAL A 229 15.20 11.31 -18.48
C VAL A 229 16.30 11.80 -17.55
N LEU A 230 16.10 11.76 -16.22
CA LEU A 230 17.08 12.28 -15.27
C LEU A 230 18.36 11.44 -15.25
N GLY A 231 18.22 10.12 -15.19
CA GLY A 231 19.33 9.18 -15.22
C GLY A 231 20.04 9.16 -16.57
N GLY A 232 19.30 9.22 -17.68
CA GLY A 232 19.86 9.28 -19.03
C GLY A 232 20.66 10.56 -19.27
N LEU A 233 20.16 11.71 -18.82
CA LEU A 233 20.90 12.97 -18.86
C LEU A 233 22.17 12.92 -18.01
N ALA A 234 22.10 12.33 -16.81
CA ALA A 234 23.27 12.13 -15.96
C ALA A 234 24.31 11.21 -16.63
N LEU A 235 23.88 10.09 -17.20
CA LEU A 235 24.75 9.14 -17.90
C LEU A 235 25.36 9.75 -19.16
N LEU A 236 24.60 10.51 -19.95
CA LEU A 236 25.11 11.22 -21.13
C LEU A 236 26.16 12.27 -20.75
N ALA A 237 25.93 13.03 -19.67
CA ALA A 237 26.90 13.99 -19.15
C ALA A 237 28.20 13.29 -18.72
N VAL A 238 28.09 12.18 -17.99
CA VAL A 238 29.25 11.36 -17.59
C VAL A 238 29.97 10.79 -18.82
N TYR A 239 29.22 10.25 -19.78
CA TYR A 239 29.78 9.64 -20.98
C TYR A 239 30.53 10.65 -21.85
N GLY A 240 29.95 11.83 -22.12
CA GLY A 240 30.63 12.89 -22.89
C GLY A 240 31.96 13.28 -22.25
N ILE A 241 31.97 13.40 -20.93
CA ILE A 241 33.15 13.77 -20.17
C ILE A 241 34.21 12.66 -20.19
N ILE A 242 33.84 11.39 -20.03
CA ILE A 242 34.78 10.26 -20.14
C ILE A 242 35.33 10.14 -21.56
N ARG A 243 34.48 10.33 -22.59
CA ARG A 243 34.89 10.25 -24.00
C ARG A 243 35.90 11.34 -24.35
N ASP A 244 35.68 12.56 -23.88
CA ASP A 244 36.58 13.69 -24.09
C ASP A 244 37.82 13.63 -23.16
N ALA A 245 37.81 12.76 -22.15
CA ALA A 245 38.93 12.52 -21.22
C ALA A 245 40.15 11.80 -21.83
N SER A 246 40.21 11.62 -23.17
CA SER A 246 41.45 11.28 -23.87
C SER A 246 42.58 12.29 -23.64
N SER A 247 42.27 13.47 -23.08
CA SER A 247 43.25 14.44 -22.57
C SER A 247 42.93 14.79 -21.11
N SER A 248 43.80 14.34 -20.19
CA SER A 248 44.00 14.84 -18.82
C SER A 248 42.90 15.78 -18.27
N LEU A 249 41.72 15.25 -17.95
CA LEU A 249 40.79 16.00 -17.10
C LEU A 249 41.45 16.13 -15.72
N PRO A 250 41.55 17.35 -15.16
CA PRO A 250 41.96 17.51 -13.77
C PRO A 250 41.10 16.60 -12.89
N PRO A 251 41.68 15.84 -11.94
CA PRO A 251 40.92 14.94 -11.07
C PRO A 251 39.71 15.61 -10.39
N VAL A 252 39.80 16.92 -10.16
CA VAL A 252 38.73 17.76 -9.63
C VAL A 252 37.49 17.80 -10.55
N LEU A 253 37.67 17.92 -11.87
CA LEU A 253 36.57 17.91 -12.84
C LEU A 253 35.90 16.53 -12.93
N ALA A 254 36.68 15.45 -12.93
CA ALA A 254 36.13 14.08 -12.90
C ALA A 254 35.31 13.84 -11.62
N LEU A 255 35.80 14.30 -10.47
CA LEU A 255 35.09 14.22 -9.19
C LEU A 255 33.78 15.03 -9.20
N LEU A 256 33.80 16.27 -9.72
CA LEU A 256 32.59 17.10 -9.83
C LEU A 256 31.51 16.44 -10.70
N VAL A 257 31.91 15.71 -11.74
CA VAL A 257 31.00 15.03 -12.65
C VAL A 257 30.35 13.81 -12.00
N ILE A 258 31.14 13.02 -11.28
CA ILE A 258 30.61 11.90 -10.48
C ILE A 258 29.65 12.42 -9.42
N LEU A 259 30.01 13.50 -8.71
CA LEU A 259 29.14 14.13 -7.72
C LEU A 259 27.84 14.66 -8.33
N THR A 260 27.91 15.26 -9.52
CA THR A 260 26.73 15.76 -10.24
C THR A 260 25.83 14.60 -10.68
N ALA A 261 26.40 13.53 -11.25
CA ALA A 261 25.65 12.34 -11.62
C ALA A 261 24.99 11.68 -10.41
N PHE A 262 25.70 11.61 -9.29
CA PHE A 262 25.16 11.10 -8.03
C PHE A 262 24.02 11.97 -7.50
N ALA A 263 24.17 13.30 -7.51
CA ALA A 263 23.12 14.23 -7.11
C ALA A 263 21.86 14.09 -7.99
N VAL A 264 22.02 13.94 -9.31
CA VAL A 264 20.90 13.71 -10.23
C VAL A 264 20.25 12.34 -9.98
N ALA A 265 21.03 11.30 -9.69
CA ALA A 265 20.49 9.99 -9.32
C ALA A 265 19.65 10.05 -8.03
N ILE A 266 20.14 10.75 -7.00
CA ILE A 266 19.38 11.00 -5.77
C ILE A 266 18.10 11.76 -6.07
N LEU A 267 18.16 12.80 -6.91
CA LEU A 267 16.99 13.58 -7.31
C LEU A 267 15.96 12.71 -8.05
N ALA A 268 16.42 11.83 -8.95
CA ALA A 268 15.55 10.90 -9.67
C ALA A 268 14.86 9.91 -8.72
N ILE A 269 15.61 9.37 -7.74
CA ILE A 269 15.05 8.50 -6.70
C ILE A 269 14.05 9.26 -5.83
N ALA A 270 14.37 10.49 -5.41
CA ALA A 270 13.49 11.32 -4.59
C ALA A 270 12.17 11.64 -5.32
N LEU A 271 12.24 12.03 -6.60
CA LEU A 271 11.06 12.30 -7.43
C LEU A 271 10.22 11.05 -7.68
N SER A 272 10.87 9.90 -7.93
CA SER A 272 10.19 8.61 -8.03
C SER A 272 9.45 8.26 -6.73
N GLY A 273 10.08 8.50 -5.57
CA GLY A 273 9.45 8.34 -4.25
C GLY A 273 8.25 9.28 -4.06
N VAL A 274 8.31 10.52 -4.55
CA VAL A 274 7.17 11.43 -4.53
C VAL A 274 6.01 10.88 -5.36
N PHE A 275 6.25 10.44 -6.60
CA PHE A 275 5.21 9.85 -7.43
C PHE A 275 4.61 8.59 -6.83
N LEU A 276 5.44 7.73 -6.25
CA LEU A 276 5.00 6.52 -5.56
C LEU A 276 3.97 6.84 -4.47
N VAL A 277 4.29 7.79 -3.57
CA VAL A 277 3.37 8.23 -2.51
C VAL A 277 2.11 8.86 -3.07
N ARG A 278 2.24 9.69 -4.11
CA ARG A 278 1.09 10.40 -4.70
C ARG A 278 0.13 9.49 -5.44
N PHE A 279 0.62 8.38 -6.00
CA PHE A 279 -0.18 7.43 -6.77
C PHE A 279 -0.50 6.12 -6.03
N THR A 280 -0.05 5.96 -4.77
CA THR A 280 -0.31 4.75 -3.96
C THR A 280 -1.79 4.42 -3.87
N CYS A 281 -2.67 5.43 -3.77
CA CYS A 281 -4.11 5.25 -3.62
C CYS A 281 -4.87 5.16 -4.95
N ALA A 282 -4.21 5.35 -6.09
CA ALA A 282 -4.89 5.37 -7.39
C ALA A 282 -5.57 4.03 -7.72
N PRO A 283 -4.97 2.84 -7.49
CA PRO A 283 -5.63 1.57 -7.76
C PRO A 283 -6.88 1.36 -6.90
N SER A 284 -6.85 1.79 -5.63
CA SER A 284 -8.00 1.73 -4.74
C SER A 284 -9.11 2.68 -5.17
N ALA A 285 -8.77 3.90 -5.59
CA ALA A 285 -9.74 4.85 -6.10
C ALA A 285 -10.42 4.33 -7.38
N LEU A 286 -9.66 3.78 -8.34
CA LEU A 286 -10.21 3.26 -9.59
C LEU A 286 -11.22 2.13 -9.37
N ILE A 287 -10.91 1.18 -8.48
CA ILE A 287 -11.79 0.01 -8.25
C ILE A 287 -12.96 0.37 -7.34
N LEU A 288 -12.71 1.12 -6.27
CA LEU A 288 -13.70 1.33 -5.22
C LEU A 288 -14.64 2.50 -5.52
N GLU A 289 -14.19 3.51 -6.28
CA GLU A 289 -15.04 4.62 -6.74
C GLU A 289 -15.56 4.41 -8.16
N ASP A 290 -15.14 3.33 -8.84
CA ASP A 290 -15.57 2.98 -10.20
C ASP A 290 -15.31 4.09 -11.25
N ILE A 291 -14.23 4.85 -11.05
CA ILE A 291 -13.83 6.02 -11.86
C ILE A 291 -12.76 5.68 -12.91
N GLY A 292 -12.59 6.59 -13.88
CA GLY A 292 -11.58 6.47 -14.94
C GLY A 292 -10.13 6.57 -14.46
N ILE A 293 -9.19 6.22 -15.34
CA ILE A 293 -7.75 6.14 -15.06
C ILE A 293 -7.18 7.51 -14.64
N ILE A 294 -7.53 8.58 -15.36
CA ILE A 294 -6.99 9.91 -15.09
C ILE A 294 -7.66 10.51 -13.85
N GLU A 295 -8.96 10.26 -13.67
CA GLU A 295 -9.72 10.65 -12.50
C GLU A 295 -9.16 10.00 -11.24
N SER A 296 -8.81 8.71 -11.28
CA SER A 296 -8.22 7.98 -10.14
C SER A 296 -6.85 8.54 -9.73
N LEU A 297 -6.03 8.94 -10.71
CA LEU A 297 -4.74 9.59 -10.45
C LEU A 297 -4.91 10.97 -9.80
N LYS A 298 -5.81 11.81 -10.35
CA LYS A 298 -6.14 13.12 -9.78
C LYS A 298 -6.69 12.99 -8.36
N ARG A 299 -7.55 12.00 -8.15
CA ARG A 299 -8.12 11.66 -6.83
C ARG A 299 -7.03 11.27 -5.84
N SER A 300 -6.15 10.33 -6.20
CA SER A 300 -5.01 9.91 -5.37
C SER A 300 -4.10 11.08 -5.01
N TRP A 301 -3.86 11.98 -5.97
CA TRP A 301 -3.04 13.18 -5.76
C TRP A 301 -3.67 14.16 -4.76
N ARG A 302 -4.99 14.35 -4.84
CA ARG A 302 -5.74 15.20 -3.90
C ARG A 302 -5.73 14.61 -2.49
N LEU A 303 -5.93 13.31 -2.35
CA LEU A 303 -5.96 12.61 -1.05
C LEU A 303 -4.60 12.63 -0.34
N SER A 304 -3.49 12.56 -1.07
CA SER A 304 -2.13 12.49 -0.51
C SER A 304 -1.49 13.86 -0.22
N ARG A 305 -2.09 14.97 -0.67
CA ARG A 305 -1.51 16.32 -0.58
C ARG A 305 -1.20 16.79 0.85
N GLY A 306 -2.09 16.50 1.80
CA GLY A 306 -1.96 16.95 3.20
C GLY A 306 -1.34 15.93 4.16
N SER A 307 -1.02 14.73 3.67
CA SER A 307 -0.65 13.57 4.50
C SER A 307 0.62 12.88 4.01
N PHE A 308 1.40 13.53 3.15
CA PHE A 308 2.57 12.97 2.46
C PHE A 308 3.50 12.19 3.40
N TRP A 309 3.97 12.80 4.49
CA TRP A 309 4.91 12.17 5.43
C TRP A 309 4.33 10.95 6.15
N ARG A 310 3.02 10.96 6.43
CA ARG A 310 2.36 9.81 7.05
C ARG A 310 2.22 8.68 6.06
N VAL A 311 1.79 8.97 4.83
CA VAL A 311 1.68 7.95 3.77
C VAL A 311 3.05 7.37 3.46
N LEU A 312 4.07 8.22 3.30
CA LEU A 312 5.45 7.80 3.10
C LEU A 312 5.95 6.94 4.26
N GLY A 313 5.75 7.36 5.51
CA GLY A 313 6.18 6.60 6.69
C GLY A 313 5.51 5.23 6.80
N THR A 314 4.19 5.15 6.59
CA THR A 314 3.46 3.87 6.57
C THR A 314 3.92 2.98 5.43
N PHE A 315 4.10 3.55 4.23
CA PHE A 315 4.55 2.81 3.05
C PHE A 315 5.98 2.29 3.23
N LEU A 316 6.91 3.10 3.74
CA LEU A 316 8.27 2.69 4.05
C LEU A 316 8.32 1.62 5.14
N LEU A 317 7.50 1.75 6.18
CA LEU A 317 7.40 0.72 7.21
C LEU A 317 6.87 -0.60 6.64
N ALA A 318 5.81 -0.55 5.83
CA ALA A 318 5.28 -1.73 5.17
C ALA A 318 6.31 -2.35 4.22
N MET A 319 7.00 -1.54 3.43
CA MET A 319 8.10 -1.97 2.56
C MET A 319 9.21 -2.63 3.36
N LEU A 320 9.62 -2.07 4.50
CA LEU A 320 10.64 -2.65 5.37
C LEU A 320 10.19 -4.02 5.90
N ILE A 321 8.95 -4.13 6.38
CA ILE A 321 8.37 -5.38 6.87
C ILE A 321 8.36 -6.44 5.75
N THR A 322 7.88 -6.08 4.56
CA THR A 322 7.82 -7.03 3.43
C THR A 322 9.19 -7.39 2.90
N GLN A 323 10.15 -6.47 2.89
CA GLN A 323 11.52 -6.76 2.46
C GLN A 323 12.23 -7.68 3.44
N ILE A 324 12.08 -7.46 4.75
CA ILE A 324 12.62 -8.39 5.76
C ILE A 324 11.96 -9.77 5.61
N ALA A 325 10.63 -9.82 5.49
CA ALA A 325 9.91 -11.07 5.30
C ALA A 325 10.33 -11.80 4.01
N SER A 326 10.47 -11.08 2.90
CA SER A 326 10.95 -11.63 1.62
C SER A 326 12.36 -12.18 1.76
N SER A 327 13.29 -11.39 2.31
CA SER A 327 14.68 -11.81 2.50
C SER A 327 14.77 -13.08 3.32
N LEU A 328 14.09 -13.13 4.48
CA LEU A 328 14.04 -14.30 5.35
C LEU A 328 13.43 -15.52 4.64
N ALA A 329 12.33 -15.35 3.91
CA ALA A 329 11.67 -16.43 3.18
C ALA A 329 12.53 -16.95 2.01
N THR A 330 13.39 -16.11 1.43
CA THR A 330 14.31 -16.48 0.35
C THR A 330 15.67 -17.01 0.82
N LEU A 331 15.98 -16.96 2.11
CA LEU A 331 17.22 -17.55 2.66
C LEU A 331 17.42 -19.02 2.26
N PRO A 332 16.45 -19.94 2.45
CA PRO A 332 16.65 -21.34 2.05
C PRO A 332 16.84 -21.50 0.54
N ILE A 333 16.20 -20.64 -0.26
CA ILE A 333 16.36 -20.62 -1.72
C ILE A 333 17.77 -20.15 -2.09
N SER A 334 18.33 -19.19 -1.35
CA SER A 334 19.68 -18.67 -1.56
C SER A 334 20.76 -19.70 -1.24
N LEU A 335 20.50 -20.62 -0.29
CA LEU A 335 21.40 -21.75 -0.02
C LEU A 335 21.50 -22.70 -1.22
N LEU A 336 20.42 -22.88 -1.99
CA LEU A 336 20.49 -23.62 -3.26
C LEU A 336 21.44 -22.93 -4.24
N ALA A 337 21.49 -21.59 -4.25
CA ALA A 337 22.43 -20.86 -5.10
C ALA A 337 23.90 -21.06 -4.68
N SER A 338 24.18 -21.22 -3.39
CA SER A 338 25.53 -21.59 -2.95
C SER A 338 25.90 -23.04 -3.31
N ALA A 339 24.92 -23.95 -3.34
CA ALA A 339 25.12 -25.33 -3.77
C ALA A 339 25.42 -25.46 -5.28
N ASN A 340 25.12 -24.42 -6.08
CA ASN A 340 25.46 -24.37 -7.51
C ASN A 340 26.95 -24.61 -7.79
N VAL A 341 27.84 -24.26 -6.85
CA VAL A 341 29.29 -24.45 -6.99
C VAL A 341 29.69 -25.94 -6.88
N LEU A 342 28.85 -26.77 -6.26
CA LEU A 342 29.11 -28.20 -6.05
C LEU A 342 28.50 -29.09 -7.14
N VAL A 343 27.64 -28.54 -8.01
CA VAL A 343 26.94 -29.29 -9.06
C VAL A 343 27.52 -28.95 -10.42
N GLY A 344 27.48 -29.90 -11.36
CA GLY A 344 28.00 -29.72 -12.71
C GLY A 344 27.30 -28.58 -13.46
N SER A 345 28.02 -27.93 -14.38
CA SER A 345 27.54 -26.76 -15.15
C SER A 345 26.20 -27.01 -15.85
N SER A 346 25.96 -28.24 -16.34
CA SER A 346 24.71 -28.66 -16.99
C SER A 346 23.46 -28.60 -16.09
N THR A 347 23.62 -28.57 -14.77
CA THR A 347 22.49 -28.52 -13.81
C THR A 347 22.13 -27.09 -13.36
N LEU A 348 23.01 -26.12 -13.62
CA LEU A 348 22.82 -24.72 -13.23
C LEU A 348 21.54 -24.08 -13.76
N PRO A 349 21.11 -24.30 -15.03
CA PRO A 349 19.89 -23.69 -15.55
C PRO A 349 18.64 -24.23 -14.84
N LEU A 350 18.63 -25.52 -14.50
CA LEU A 350 17.53 -26.14 -13.76
C LEU A 350 17.44 -25.58 -12.33
N MET A 351 18.58 -25.40 -11.66
CA MET A 351 18.62 -24.77 -10.34
C MET A 351 18.15 -23.32 -10.37
N ALA A 352 18.58 -22.53 -11.37
CA ALA A 352 18.11 -21.16 -11.56
C ALA A 352 16.60 -21.09 -11.82
N ALA A 353 16.06 -22.01 -12.62
CA ALA A 353 14.62 -22.12 -12.86
C ALA A 353 13.84 -22.43 -11.58
N LEU A 354 14.32 -23.39 -10.79
CA LEU A 354 13.71 -23.76 -9.50
C LEU A 354 13.73 -22.57 -8.52
N GLN A 355 14.84 -21.84 -8.44
CA GLN A 355 14.96 -20.66 -7.58
C GLN A 355 13.95 -19.57 -7.97
N VAL A 356 13.81 -19.30 -9.27
CA VAL A 356 12.83 -18.32 -9.78
C VAL A 356 11.40 -18.76 -9.46
N PHE A 357 11.07 -20.05 -9.64
CA PHE A 357 9.76 -20.58 -9.28
C PHE A 357 9.46 -20.37 -7.78
N LEU A 358 10.37 -20.79 -6.91
CA LEU A 358 10.22 -20.68 -5.46
C LEU A 358 10.13 -19.21 -5.01
N ALA A 359 10.91 -18.30 -5.62
CA ALA A 359 10.85 -16.88 -5.34
C ALA A 359 9.47 -16.27 -5.67
N ASN A 360 8.84 -16.71 -6.76
CA ASN A 360 7.48 -16.28 -7.09
C ASN A 360 6.44 -16.81 -6.08
N LEU A 361 6.61 -18.05 -5.58
CA LEU A 361 5.75 -18.58 -4.51
C LEU A 361 5.88 -17.79 -3.20
N VAL A 362 7.08 -17.31 -2.86
CA VAL A 362 7.27 -16.41 -1.72
C VAL A 362 6.46 -15.12 -1.91
N GLN A 363 6.46 -14.53 -3.11
CA GLN A 363 5.68 -13.33 -3.41
C GLN A 363 4.17 -13.54 -3.24
N ALA A 364 3.66 -14.73 -3.53
CA ALA A 364 2.26 -15.08 -3.32
C ALA A 364 1.78 -14.86 -1.87
N ILE A 365 2.70 -15.03 -0.90
CA ILE A 365 2.42 -14.88 0.53
C ILE A 365 2.52 -13.41 0.96
N ILE A 366 3.36 -12.62 0.30
CA ILE A 366 3.66 -11.22 0.67
C ILE A 366 2.67 -10.22 0.04
N LEU A 367 2.21 -10.49 -1.18
CA LEU A 367 1.30 -9.62 -1.92
C LEU A 367 0.00 -9.25 -1.16
N PRO A 368 -0.70 -10.20 -0.48
CA PRO A 368 -1.86 -9.89 0.35
C PRO A 368 -1.64 -8.79 1.38
N PHE A 369 -0.49 -8.80 2.07
CA PHE A 369 -0.17 -7.79 3.07
C PHE A 369 0.02 -6.41 2.43
N SER A 370 0.78 -6.34 1.34
CA SER A 370 1.05 -5.08 0.62
C SER A 370 -0.22 -4.44 0.06
N ALA A 371 -1.12 -5.26 -0.49
CA ALA A 371 -2.41 -4.81 -0.99
C ALA A 371 -3.33 -4.32 0.15
N ALA A 372 -3.33 -5.01 1.29
CA ALA A 372 -4.08 -4.61 2.46
C ALA A 372 -3.62 -3.27 3.03
N VAL A 373 -2.31 -3.07 3.18
CA VAL A 373 -1.76 -1.77 3.58
C VAL A 373 -2.19 -0.65 2.63
N SER A 374 -2.09 -0.88 1.32
CA SER A 374 -2.47 0.12 0.31
C SER A 374 -3.96 0.48 0.39
N ALA A 375 -4.84 -0.52 0.55
CA ALA A 375 -6.28 -0.30 0.72
C ALA A 375 -6.60 0.44 2.03
N LEU A 376 -5.92 0.11 3.12
CA LEU A 376 -6.12 0.76 4.42
C LEU A 376 -5.60 2.19 4.46
N ILE A 377 -4.49 2.50 3.77
CA ILE A 377 -4.04 3.89 3.56
C ILE A 377 -5.13 4.68 2.84
N TYR A 378 -5.72 4.12 1.78
CA TYR A 378 -6.79 4.78 1.05
C TYR A 378 -8.02 5.05 1.94
N ILE A 379 -8.45 4.07 2.74
CA ILE A 379 -9.57 4.21 3.67
C ILE A 379 -9.26 5.26 4.76
N ASP A 380 -8.05 5.27 5.33
CA ASP A 380 -7.60 6.29 6.28
C ASP A 380 -7.68 7.72 5.70
N LEU A 381 -7.20 7.90 4.46
CA LEU A 381 -7.23 9.20 3.80
C LEU A 381 -8.65 9.69 3.56
N ARG A 382 -9.59 8.80 3.18
CA ARG A 382 -11.02 9.16 3.07
C ARG A 382 -11.64 9.47 4.43
N MET A 383 -11.34 8.72 5.49
CA MET A 383 -11.85 9.04 6.83
C MET A 383 -11.42 10.43 7.29
N ARG A 384 -10.16 10.82 7.04
CA ARG A 384 -9.64 12.13 7.49
C ARG A 384 -10.04 13.30 6.60
N GLY A 385 -10.07 13.08 5.29
CA GLY A 385 -10.35 14.13 4.32
C GLY A 385 -11.85 14.34 4.06
N GLU A 386 -12.68 13.31 4.27
CA GLU A 386 -14.06 13.28 3.78
C GLU A 386 -15.08 12.88 4.86
N GLY A 387 -14.64 12.57 6.09
CA GLY A 387 -15.56 12.20 7.18
C GLY A 387 -16.24 10.84 7.01
N LEU A 388 -15.63 9.92 6.25
CA LEU A 388 -16.13 8.56 6.03
C LEU A 388 -16.37 7.79 7.34
N ASP A 389 -15.69 8.16 8.43
CA ASP A 389 -15.89 7.57 9.75
C ASP A 389 -17.31 7.82 10.30
N VAL A 390 -17.94 8.95 9.96
CA VAL A 390 -19.33 9.26 10.32
C VAL A 390 -20.31 8.37 9.54
N GLU A 391 -20.08 8.17 8.24
CA GLU A 391 -20.91 7.32 7.38
C GLU A 391 -20.79 5.84 7.80
N LEU A 392 -19.58 5.36 8.09
CA LEU A 392 -19.35 3.99 8.54
C LEU A 392 -19.99 3.69 9.90
N ARG A 393 -20.00 4.66 10.83
CA ARG A 393 -20.74 4.51 12.10
C ARG A 393 -22.24 4.41 11.91
N ARG A 394 -22.81 5.17 10.96
CA ARG A 394 -24.24 5.08 10.61
C ARG A 394 -24.57 3.72 9.98
N ALA A 395 -23.74 3.24 9.06
CA ALA A 395 -23.94 1.96 8.38
C ALA A 395 -23.73 0.72 9.27
N ALA A 396 -22.97 0.85 10.37
CA ALA A 396 -22.76 -0.22 11.35
C ALA A 396 -23.86 -0.27 12.43
N GLN A 397 -24.66 0.80 12.55
CA GLN A 397 -25.79 0.91 13.49
C GLN A 397 -27.15 0.60 12.83
N ALA A 398 -27.18 0.52 11.50
CA ALA A 398 -28.32 0.08 10.70
C ALA A 398 -28.16 -1.41 10.34
#